data_AF-A0AAU9VAI6-F1
#
_entry.id   AF-A0AAU9VAI6-F1
#
_cell.length_a   1.000
_cell.length_b   1.000
_cell.length_c   1.000
_cell.angle_alpha   90.00
_cell.angle_beta   90.00
_cell.angle_gamma   90.00
#
_symmetry.space_group_name_H-M   'P 1'
#
loop_
_entity.id
_entity.type
_entity.pdbx_description
1 polymer ?
#
loop_
_entity_poly.entity_id
_entity_poly.type
_entity_poly.pdbx_seq_one_letter_code
_entity_poly.pdbx_strand_id
1 'polypeptide(L)'
;MVQAPTVVGTRLHEEDVSALLASQAALQRLVPGFRFNLGFSAKYYHHGTVLENRGDDALLKNREHFNWFCHMWNHQQPHLYNNVTHLEAEMTMNKQFAIEHGIPTNSCYSVSPHHSGVYPVHEPLYEAWRKVWDVKVTSTEEYPHLRPARIIPQQPVDIPLAIVSFQMIEMD
;
A
#
# COMPACT_ATOMS: atom_id res chain seq x y z
N MET A 1 12.81 38.76 -3.86
CA MET A 1 12.07 37.53 -4.24
C MET A 1 12.96 36.36 -3.88
N VAL A 2 12.61 35.63 -2.81
CA VAL A 2 13.35 34.43 -2.44
C VAL A 2 12.72 33.29 -3.21
N GLN A 3 13.47 32.73 -4.15
CA GLN A 3 13.07 31.57 -4.91
C GLN A 3 13.08 30.38 -3.94
N ALA A 4 11.89 29.82 -3.66
CA ALA A 4 11.79 28.60 -2.88
C ALA A 4 12.59 27.49 -3.60
N PRO A 5 13.37 26.67 -2.88
CA PRO A 5 14.09 25.59 -3.53
C PRO A 5 13.07 24.63 -4.11
N THR A 6 13.20 24.33 -5.40
CA THR A 6 12.53 23.22 -6.06
C THR A 6 12.96 21.93 -5.36
N VAL A 7 12.13 21.41 -4.47
CA VAL A 7 12.28 20.07 -3.91
C VAL A 7 11.91 19.10 -5.03
N VAL A 8 12.91 18.60 -5.72
CA VAL A 8 12.76 17.51 -6.70
C VAL A 8 13.12 16.21 -5.98
N GLY A 9 12.26 15.82 -5.05
CA GLY A 9 12.25 14.52 -4.39
C GLY A 9 10.79 14.09 -4.28
N THR A 10 10.48 12.86 -4.69
CA THR A 10 9.14 12.27 -4.57
C THR A 10 8.89 11.67 -3.18
N ARG A 11 9.96 11.50 -2.38
CA ARG A 11 9.92 10.89 -1.06
C ARG A 11 9.59 11.91 0.02
N LEU A 12 8.95 11.41 1.08
CA LEU A 12 8.56 12.22 2.22
C LEU A 12 9.77 12.65 3.05
N HIS A 13 9.72 13.87 3.56
CA HIS A 13 10.60 14.34 4.62
C HIS A 13 9.89 14.29 5.99
N GLU A 14 10.65 14.53 7.06
CA GLU A 14 10.14 14.58 8.43
C GLU A 14 9.02 15.63 8.61
N GLU A 15 9.10 16.74 7.89
CA GLU A 15 8.08 17.78 7.90
C GLU A 15 6.75 17.29 7.29
N ASP A 16 6.81 16.44 6.25
CA ASP A 16 5.62 15.87 5.63
C ASP A 16 4.91 14.88 6.55
N VAL A 17 5.68 14.06 7.29
CA VAL A 17 5.13 13.17 8.33
C VAL A 17 4.46 13.97 9.44
N SER A 18 5.07 15.09 9.84
CA SER A 18 4.47 16.01 10.81
C SER A 18 3.18 16.63 10.29
N ALA A 19 3.14 17.01 9.01
CA ALA A 19 1.95 17.53 8.35
C ALA A 19 0.84 16.47 8.23
N LEU A 20 1.18 15.20 7.99
CA LEU A 20 0.23 14.08 7.98
C LEU A 20 -0.44 13.90 9.34
N LEU A 21 0.34 13.89 10.42
CA LEU A 21 -0.20 13.76 11.79
C LEU A 21 -1.11 14.95 12.15
N ALA A 22 -0.71 16.17 11.81
CA ALA A 22 -1.52 17.36 12.04
C ALA A 22 -2.85 17.31 11.24
N SER A 23 -2.78 16.88 9.99
CA SER A 23 -3.97 16.71 9.13
C SER A 23 -4.88 15.61 9.65
N GLN A 24 -4.32 14.48 10.07
CA GLN A 24 -5.06 13.38 10.70
C GLN A 24 -5.79 13.86 11.96
N ALA A 25 -5.11 14.60 12.85
CA ALA A 25 -5.72 15.16 14.05
C ALA A 25 -6.86 16.13 13.72
N ALA A 26 -6.71 16.94 12.67
CA ALA A 26 -7.77 17.83 12.21
C ALA A 26 -8.99 17.04 11.71
N LEU A 27 -8.76 15.99 10.91
CA LEU A 27 -9.81 15.11 10.37
C LEU A 27 -10.49 14.28 11.47
N GLN A 28 -9.77 13.87 12.50
CA GLN A 28 -10.34 13.14 13.65
C GLN A 28 -11.40 13.95 14.41
N ARG A 29 -11.38 15.28 14.32
CA ARG A 29 -12.44 16.15 14.87
C ARG A 29 -13.75 16.06 14.10
N LEU A 30 -13.69 15.67 12.82
CA LEU A 30 -14.85 15.52 11.93
C LEU A 30 -15.28 14.06 11.79
N VAL A 31 -14.31 13.15 11.78
CA VAL A 31 -14.50 11.70 11.61
C VAL A 31 -13.77 10.99 12.74
N PRO A 32 -14.46 10.66 13.85
CA PRO A 32 -13.85 9.98 14.99
C PRO A 32 -13.16 8.68 14.56
N GLY A 33 -11.93 8.49 15.02
CA GLY A 33 -11.13 7.30 14.69
C GLY A 33 -10.44 7.33 13.33
N PHE A 34 -10.55 8.41 12.55
CA PHE A 34 -9.85 8.54 11.27
C PHE A 34 -8.33 8.33 11.43
N ARG A 35 -7.77 7.50 10.55
CA ARG A 35 -6.33 7.24 10.42
C ARG A 35 -5.97 7.09 8.95
N PHE A 36 -4.81 7.60 8.53
CA PHE A 36 -4.27 7.29 7.20
C PHE A 36 -3.83 5.82 7.11
N ASN A 37 -4.02 5.20 5.94
CA ASN A 37 -3.70 3.78 5.68
C ASN A 37 -2.44 3.65 4.83
N LEU A 38 -1.24 3.70 5.39
CA LEU A 38 -0.01 3.75 4.60
C LEU A 38 0.36 2.39 3.97
N GLY A 39 0.56 2.38 2.65
CA GLY A 39 1.17 1.26 1.94
C GLY A 39 2.69 1.35 2.02
N PHE A 40 3.38 0.22 2.16
CA PHE A 40 4.84 0.21 2.23
C PHE A 40 5.50 -0.88 1.38
N SER A 41 6.62 -0.47 0.77
CA SER A 41 7.56 -1.30 0.01
C SER A 41 8.95 -1.18 0.62
N ALA A 42 9.30 -2.13 1.49
CA ALA A 42 10.46 -1.99 2.36
C ALA A 42 11.82 -2.13 1.67
N LYS A 43 11.90 -2.57 0.41
CA LYS A 43 13.18 -2.62 -0.34
C LYS A 43 13.85 -1.25 -0.42
N TYR A 44 13.06 -0.18 -0.44
CA TYR A 44 13.55 1.18 -0.63
C TYR A 44 13.77 1.92 0.68
N TYR A 45 13.64 1.25 1.83
CA TYR A 45 13.92 1.86 3.12
C TYR A 45 15.36 2.39 3.15
N HIS A 46 15.52 3.66 3.47
CA HIS A 46 16.81 4.37 3.53
C HIS A 46 17.59 4.44 2.21
N HIS A 47 16.92 4.33 1.07
CA HIS A 47 17.55 4.49 -0.25
C HIS A 47 17.62 5.95 -0.76
N GLY A 48 17.07 6.90 0.00
CA GLY A 48 17.07 8.31 -0.36
C GLY A 48 18.28 9.09 0.14
N THR A 49 18.18 10.41 0.03
CA THR A 49 19.08 11.37 0.68
C THR A 49 18.96 11.30 2.20
N VAL A 50 19.89 11.94 2.91
CA VAL A 50 19.82 12.05 4.38
C VAL A 50 18.51 12.69 4.86
N LEU A 51 17.91 13.60 4.08
CA LEU A 51 16.61 14.21 4.43
C LEU A 51 15.45 13.22 4.26
N GLU A 52 15.43 12.49 3.16
CA GLU A 52 14.39 11.49 2.85
C GLU A 52 14.46 10.29 3.82
N ASN A 53 15.66 9.85 4.19
CA ASN A 53 15.84 8.77 5.17
C ASN A 53 15.35 9.18 6.57
N ARG A 54 15.42 10.48 6.92
CA ARG A 54 14.78 10.97 8.15
C ARG A 54 13.26 10.96 8.06
N GLY A 55 12.69 11.11 6.86
CA GLY A 55 11.26 10.89 6.62
C GLY A 55 10.85 9.44 6.87
N ASP A 56 11.62 8.48 6.33
CA ASP A 56 11.42 7.05 6.60
C ASP A 56 11.47 6.75 8.12
N ASP A 57 12.48 7.29 8.82
CA ASP A 57 12.61 7.15 10.28
C ASP A 57 11.41 7.76 11.02
N ALA A 58 10.95 8.94 10.60
CA ALA A 58 9.81 9.63 11.20
C ALA A 58 8.51 8.83 11.04
N LEU A 59 8.30 8.16 9.90
CA LEU A 59 7.16 7.27 9.70
C LEU A 59 7.19 6.08 10.67
N LEU A 60 8.33 5.39 10.78
CA LEU A 60 8.47 4.24 11.67
C LEU A 60 8.37 4.62 13.16
N LYS A 61 8.91 5.78 13.52
CA LYS A 61 8.81 6.34 14.87
C LYS A 61 7.35 6.59 15.29
N ASN A 62 6.48 6.95 14.35
CA ASN A 62 5.07 7.27 14.58
C ASN A 62 4.11 6.17 14.07
N ARG A 63 4.60 4.94 13.83
CA ARG A 63 3.86 3.88 13.15
C ARG A 63 2.51 3.55 13.80
N GLU A 64 2.40 3.66 15.11
CA GLU A 64 1.19 3.41 15.89
C GLU A 64 0.07 4.42 15.63
N HIS A 65 0.36 5.55 14.97
CA HIS A 65 -0.63 6.56 14.60
C HIS A 65 -1.30 6.27 13.25
N PHE A 66 -0.73 5.38 12.45
CA PHE A 66 -1.23 5.03 11.12
C PHE A 66 -1.81 3.61 11.11
N ASN A 67 -2.59 3.32 10.09
CA ASN A 67 -2.87 1.96 9.66
C ASN A 67 -1.88 1.58 8.56
N TRP A 68 -1.61 0.29 8.37
CA TRP A 68 -0.59 -0.18 7.45
C TRP A 68 -1.10 -1.33 6.58
N PHE A 69 -0.65 -1.36 5.33
CA PHE A 69 -0.86 -2.49 4.44
C PHE A 69 0.38 -2.80 3.63
N CYS A 70 0.54 -4.08 3.26
CA CYS A 70 1.62 -4.52 2.39
C CYS A 70 1.44 -3.94 0.99
N HIS A 71 2.49 -3.35 0.42
CA HIS A 71 2.52 -2.92 -0.97
C HIS A 71 3.62 -3.65 -1.79
N MET A 72 3.88 -4.91 -1.40
CA MET A 72 4.95 -5.77 -1.91
C MET A 72 6.36 -5.26 -1.56
N TRP A 73 7.41 -6.02 -1.85
CA TRP A 73 8.78 -5.68 -1.41
C TRP A 73 9.40 -4.56 -2.23
N ASN A 74 9.31 -4.67 -3.56
CA ASN A 74 10.04 -3.83 -4.50
C ASN A 74 9.13 -3.05 -5.44
N HIS A 75 7.86 -2.89 -5.06
CA HIS A 75 6.82 -2.27 -5.89
C HIS A 75 6.65 -2.95 -7.27
N GLN A 76 6.92 -4.26 -7.35
CA GLN A 76 6.75 -5.02 -8.59
C GLN A 76 5.28 -5.09 -8.99
N GLN A 77 5.02 -5.05 -10.30
CA GLN A 77 3.74 -5.44 -10.87
C GLN A 77 3.58 -6.98 -10.80
N PRO A 78 2.72 -7.52 -9.92
CA PRO A 78 2.66 -8.97 -9.67
C PRO A 78 2.25 -9.81 -10.89
N HIS A 79 1.45 -9.27 -11.81
CA HIS A 79 0.99 -9.99 -13.00
C HIS A 79 2.11 -10.35 -13.99
N LEU A 80 3.31 -9.78 -13.82
CA LEU A 80 4.50 -10.14 -14.60
C LEU A 80 5.19 -11.42 -14.07
N TYR A 81 4.75 -11.97 -12.93
CA TYR A 81 5.39 -13.08 -12.23
C TYR A 81 4.43 -14.25 -12.07
N ASN A 82 4.66 -15.33 -12.83
CA ASN A 82 3.90 -16.57 -12.71
C ASN A 82 4.44 -17.50 -11.61
N ASN A 83 5.64 -17.21 -11.09
CA ASN A 83 6.28 -18.04 -10.06
C ASN A 83 5.80 -17.61 -8.66
N VAL A 84 4.86 -18.36 -8.10
CA VAL A 84 4.31 -18.13 -6.75
C VAL A 84 5.42 -18.08 -5.70
N THR A 85 6.42 -18.97 -5.78
CA THR A 85 7.55 -19.00 -4.83
C THR A 85 8.34 -17.69 -4.84
N HIS A 86 8.48 -17.04 -5.99
CA HIS A 86 9.14 -15.73 -6.08
C HIS A 86 8.32 -14.65 -5.38
N LEU A 87 7.01 -14.60 -5.64
CA LEU A 87 6.10 -13.66 -4.98
C LEU A 87 6.07 -13.87 -3.46
N GLU A 88 6.04 -15.12 -3.00
CA GLU A 88 6.10 -15.47 -1.59
C GLU A 88 7.39 -14.99 -0.92
N ALA A 89 8.54 -15.19 -1.57
CA ALA A 89 9.84 -14.76 -1.04
C ALA A 89 9.89 -13.24 -0.85
N GLU A 90 9.45 -12.49 -1.85
CA GLU A 90 9.37 -11.03 -1.80
C GLU A 90 8.41 -10.55 -0.71
N MET A 91 7.20 -11.10 -0.67
CA MET A 91 6.23 -10.79 0.38
C MET A 91 6.75 -11.13 1.78
N THR A 92 7.53 -12.21 1.91
CA THR A 92 8.15 -12.62 3.18
C THR A 92 9.19 -11.61 3.63
N MET A 93 10.03 -11.09 2.72
CA MET A 93 10.97 -10.01 3.06
C MET A 93 10.24 -8.75 3.55
N ASN A 94 9.17 -8.34 2.87
CA ASN A 94 8.38 -7.18 3.28
C ASN A 94 7.71 -7.41 4.65
N LYS A 95 7.24 -8.64 4.92
CA LYS A 95 6.64 -9.00 6.21
C LYS A 95 7.66 -9.03 7.34
N GLN A 96 8.84 -9.55 7.07
CA GLN A 96 9.93 -9.61 8.03
C GLN A 96 10.35 -8.20 8.44
N PHE A 97 10.50 -7.28 7.48
CA PHE A 97 10.74 -5.87 7.78
C PHE A 97 9.68 -5.28 8.70
N ALA A 98 8.39 -5.54 8.42
CA ALA A 98 7.29 -5.05 9.24
C ALA A 98 7.38 -5.57 10.68
N ILE A 99 7.71 -6.85 10.87
CA ILE A 99 7.89 -7.45 12.21
C ILE A 99 9.06 -6.80 12.94
N GLU A 100 10.21 -6.64 12.28
CA GLU A 100 11.43 -6.06 12.87
C GLU A 100 11.24 -4.60 13.30
N HIS A 101 10.45 -3.84 12.56
CA HIS A 101 10.18 -2.42 12.84
C HIS A 101 8.87 -2.20 13.62
N GLY A 102 8.21 -3.28 14.04
CA GLY A 102 6.99 -3.23 14.85
C GLY A 102 5.78 -2.63 14.14
N ILE A 103 5.71 -2.73 12.81
CA ILE A 103 4.54 -2.39 12.00
C ILE A 103 3.48 -3.52 12.17
N PRO A 104 2.20 -3.18 12.43
CA PRO A 104 1.14 -4.19 12.52
C PRO A 104 0.99 -5.01 11.22
N THR A 105 0.93 -6.34 11.34
CA THR A 105 0.84 -7.27 10.20
C THR A 105 -0.49 -8.03 10.10
N ASN A 106 -1.47 -7.65 10.92
CA ASN A 106 -2.75 -8.36 11.07
C ASN A 106 -3.93 -7.67 10.36
N SER A 107 -3.68 -6.73 9.45
CA SER A 107 -4.75 -6.01 8.73
C SER A 107 -5.57 -6.90 7.80
N CYS A 108 -5.01 -8.04 7.36
CA CYS A 108 -5.59 -8.91 6.32
C CYS A 108 -5.96 -8.15 5.02
N TYR A 109 -5.37 -6.97 4.82
CA TYR A 109 -5.63 -6.06 3.72
C TYR A 109 -4.31 -5.67 3.06
N SER A 110 -4.30 -5.65 1.73
CA SER A 110 -3.14 -5.38 0.91
C SER A 110 -3.59 -4.75 -0.40
N VAL A 111 -2.77 -3.91 -1.00
CA VAL A 111 -3.01 -3.33 -2.33
C VAL A 111 -1.84 -3.75 -3.22
N SER A 112 -2.10 -4.24 -4.43
CA SER A 112 -1.00 -4.55 -5.34
C SER A 112 -0.46 -3.28 -5.97
N PRO A 113 0.86 -3.21 -6.23
CA PRO A 113 1.45 -2.14 -7.02
C PRO A 113 0.73 -1.97 -8.37
N HIS A 114 0.44 -0.72 -8.71
CA HIS A 114 -0.35 -0.33 -9.90
C HIS A 114 -1.72 -1.02 -9.99
N HIS A 115 -2.27 -1.46 -8.85
CA HIS A 115 -3.50 -2.25 -8.76
C HIS A 115 -3.56 -3.48 -9.67
N SER A 116 -2.39 -3.95 -10.10
CA SER A 116 -2.27 -4.95 -11.14
C SER A 116 -2.40 -6.36 -10.57
N GLY A 117 -2.87 -7.32 -11.38
CA GLY A 117 -3.14 -8.70 -10.95
C GLY A 117 -4.37 -8.86 -10.05
N VAL A 118 -5.02 -7.77 -9.66
CA VAL A 118 -6.34 -7.80 -9.00
C VAL A 118 -7.44 -7.89 -10.06
N TYR A 119 -7.32 -7.09 -11.14
CA TYR A 119 -8.09 -7.28 -12.37
C TYR A 119 -7.23 -6.97 -13.61
N PRO A 120 -7.16 -7.86 -14.62
CA PRO A 120 -7.58 -9.26 -14.56
C PRO A 120 -6.93 -10.00 -13.39
N VAL A 121 -7.66 -10.98 -12.85
CA VAL A 121 -7.19 -11.76 -11.70
C VAL A 121 -5.93 -12.51 -12.09
N HIS A 122 -4.90 -12.40 -11.25
CA HIS A 122 -3.66 -13.15 -11.34
C HIS A 122 -3.55 -14.08 -10.14
N GLU A 123 -3.91 -15.35 -10.31
CA GLU A 123 -4.02 -16.31 -9.22
C GLU A 123 -2.74 -16.43 -8.35
N PRO A 124 -1.51 -16.42 -8.92
CA PRO A 124 -0.29 -16.46 -8.12
C PRO A 124 -0.17 -15.34 -7.08
N LEU A 125 -0.71 -14.16 -7.37
CA LEU A 125 -0.75 -13.04 -6.41
C LEU A 125 -1.59 -13.40 -5.19
N TYR A 126 -2.81 -13.90 -5.41
CA TYR A 126 -3.74 -14.25 -4.35
C TYR A 126 -3.26 -15.43 -3.51
N GLU A 127 -2.62 -16.42 -4.14
CA GLU A 127 -2.00 -17.54 -3.43
C GLU A 127 -0.90 -17.07 -2.48
N ALA A 128 0.04 -16.26 -2.97
CA ALA A 128 1.13 -15.73 -2.16
C ALA A 128 0.61 -14.79 -1.05
N TRP A 129 -0.33 -13.90 -1.38
CA TRP A 129 -0.95 -12.99 -0.41
C TRP A 129 -1.66 -13.72 0.72
N ARG A 130 -2.49 -14.71 0.40
CA ARG A 130 -3.18 -15.51 1.42
C ARG A 130 -2.18 -16.24 2.30
N LYS A 131 -1.13 -16.81 1.72
CA LYS A 131 -0.15 -17.61 2.47
C LYS A 131 0.73 -16.76 3.39
N VAL A 132 1.25 -15.63 2.90
CA VAL A 132 2.23 -14.82 3.65
C VAL A 132 1.54 -13.81 4.56
N TRP A 133 0.49 -13.15 4.09
CA TRP A 133 -0.11 -11.99 4.75
C TRP A 133 -1.53 -12.24 5.29
N ASP A 134 -2.10 -13.44 5.06
CA ASP A 134 -3.51 -13.74 5.36
C ASP A 134 -4.47 -12.70 4.75
N VAL A 135 -4.17 -12.23 3.53
CA VAL A 135 -5.00 -11.24 2.85
C VAL A 135 -6.37 -11.83 2.55
N LYS A 136 -7.42 -11.11 2.96
CA LYS A 136 -8.83 -11.43 2.74
C LYS A 136 -9.54 -10.37 1.90
N VAL A 137 -9.01 -9.14 1.90
CA VAL A 137 -9.58 -7.99 1.21
C VAL A 137 -8.47 -7.21 0.49
N THR A 138 -8.78 -6.68 -0.69
CA THR A 138 -7.88 -5.82 -1.47
C THR A 138 -8.70 -4.73 -2.18
N SER A 139 -8.02 -3.77 -2.82
CA SER A 139 -8.65 -2.66 -3.54
C SER A 139 -8.29 -2.66 -5.02
N THR A 140 -9.24 -2.29 -5.87
CA THR A 140 -9.07 -2.15 -7.32
C THR A 140 -9.17 -0.68 -7.70
N GLU A 141 -8.37 -0.21 -8.66
CA GLU A 141 -8.44 1.18 -9.16
C GLU A 141 -9.79 1.49 -9.83
N GLU A 142 -10.40 0.50 -10.52
CA GLU A 142 -11.66 0.69 -11.22
C GLU A 142 -12.35 -0.66 -11.48
N TYR A 143 -13.67 -0.75 -11.28
CA TYR A 143 -14.46 -1.84 -11.86
C TYR A 143 -14.39 -1.71 -13.38
N PRO A 144 -14.17 -2.78 -14.17
CA PRO A 144 -14.13 -2.66 -15.62
C PRO A 144 -15.39 -1.93 -16.09
N HIS A 145 -15.20 -0.73 -16.66
CA HIS A 145 -16.25 -0.06 -17.39
C HIS A 145 -16.80 -1.07 -18.39
N LEU A 146 -18.08 -1.40 -18.24
CA LEU A 146 -18.85 -2.21 -19.18
C LEU A 146 -18.74 -1.57 -20.58
N ARG A 147 -17.66 -1.82 -21.31
CA ARG A 147 -17.77 -1.92 -22.77
C ARG A 147 -18.69 -3.13 -22.96
N PRO A 148 -19.89 -2.95 -23.54
CA PRO A 148 -20.94 -3.96 -23.46
C PRO A 148 -20.39 -5.33 -23.85
N ALA A 149 -20.58 -6.29 -22.94
CA ALA A 149 -20.11 -7.65 -23.10
C ALA A 149 -20.63 -8.22 -24.42
N ARG A 150 -19.71 -8.73 -25.24
CA ARG A 150 -20.06 -9.85 -26.12
C ARG A 150 -20.54 -10.96 -25.18
N ILE A 151 -21.81 -11.32 -25.29
CA ILE A 151 -22.55 -12.20 -24.39
C ILE A 151 -21.72 -13.46 -24.07
N ILE A 152 -21.23 -13.57 -22.84
CA ILE A 152 -20.81 -14.82 -22.22
C ILE A 152 -21.55 -14.88 -20.88
N PRO A 153 -22.24 -15.98 -20.53
CA PRO A 153 -22.96 -16.06 -19.26
C PRO A 153 -21.96 -16.01 -18.09
N GLN A 154 -22.01 -14.95 -17.29
CA GLN A 154 -21.27 -14.86 -16.03
C GLN A 154 -22.14 -15.46 -14.91
N GLN A 155 -21.57 -16.39 -14.14
CA GLN A 155 -22.15 -16.85 -12.88
C GLN A 155 -22.02 -15.72 -11.84
N PRO A 156 -23.04 -15.46 -11.01
CA PRO A 156 -22.97 -14.40 -10.01
C PRO A 156 -22.00 -14.80 -8.89
N VAL A 157 -20.98 -13.98 -8.66
CA VAL A 157 -20.16 -14.01 -7.45
C VAL A 157 -20.60 -12.83 -6.59
N ASP A 158 -21.29 -13.12 -5.49
CA ASP A 158 -21.62 -12.13 -4.48
C ASP A 158 -20.35 -11.70 -3.76
N ILE A 159 -19.88 -10.47 -4.01
CA ILE A 159 -18.82 -9.82 -3.23
C ILE A 159 -19.48 -8.70 -2.41
N PRO A 160 -19.56 -8.81 -1.07
CA PRO A 160 -20.15 -7.76 -0.25
C PRO A 160 -19.20 -6.56 -0.09
N LEU A 161 -19.80 -5.38 -0.28
CA LEU A 161 -19.38 -4.01 0.08
C LEU A 161 -17.93 -3.57 -0.16
N ALA A 162 -17.80 -2.63 -1.10
CA ALA A 162 -16.66 -1.76 -1.30
C ALA A 162 -16.30 -0.99 -0.03
N ILE A 163 -15.09 -1.20 0.48
CA ILE A 163 -14.38 -0.18 1.26
C ILE A 163 -13.82 0.80 0.23
N VAL A 164 -14.36 2.01 0.20
CA VAL A 164 -13.75 3.13 -0.52
C VAL A 164 -12.48 3.51 0.24
N SER A 165 -11.35 2.88 -0.10
CA SER A 165 -10.02 3.31 0.33
C SER A 165 -9.50 4.33 -0.68
N PHE A 166 -9.56 5.62 -0.34
CA PHE A 166 -8.67 6.61 -0.94
C PHE A 166 -7.31 6.49 -0.22
N GLN A 167 -6.27 6.08 -0.94
CA GLN A 167 -4.89 6.13 -0.47
C GLN A 167 -3.98 6.47 -1.65
N MET A 168 -3.24 7.58 -1.56
CA MET A 168 -1.99 7.81 -2.30
C MET A 168 -1.10 8.67 -1.42
N ILE A 169 -0.15 8.07 -0.70
CA ILE A 169 1.23 8.58 -0.69
C ILE A 169 2.13 7.35 -0.76
N GLU A 170 2.83 7.23 -1.87
CA GLU A 170 3.80 6.18 -2.15
C GLU A 170 5.16 6.65 -1.62
N MET A 171 5.94 5.73 -1.06
CA MET A 171 7.35 5.95 -0.76
C MET A 171 8.18 5.48 -1.95
N ASP A 172 8.08 6.19 -3.07
CA ASP A 172 8.92 5.98 -4.27
C ASP A 172 10.16 6.88 -4.21
#